data_AF-A0AAN0JAU5-F1
#
_entry.id   AF-A0AAN0JAU5-F1
#
_cell.length_a   1.000
_cell.length_b   1.000
_cell.length_c   1.000
_cell.angle_alpha   90.00
_cell.angle_beta   90.00
_cell.angle_gamma   90.00
#
_symmetry.space_group_name_H-M   'P 1'
#
loop_
_entity.id
_entity.type
_entity.pdbx_description
1 polymer ?
#
loop_
_entity_poly.entity_id
_entity_poly.type
_entity_poly.pdbx_seq_one_letter_code
_entity_poly.pdbx_strand_id
1 'polypeptide(L)'
;MTVYPQQYKLNCVKIGFPHYGISMSIGNTPMVHYSCSDATSCYLPCPGTVLASRMYTTRYTVTITWDGMTVSSGAISQSTTGDQKYQCAVVVTDQPTRRRNVTIKVPATAPSSLRSDY
;
A
#
# COMPACT_ATOMS: atom_id res chain seq x y z
N MET A 1 -29.05 4.89 -2.82
CA MET A 1 -28.46 3.87 -1.92
C MET A 1 -27.15 4.40 -1.43
N THR A 2 -26.97 4.53 -0.11
CA THR A 2 -25.73 5.09 0.47
C THR A 2 -24.74 3.94 0.67
N VAL A 3 -23.65 3.96 -0.09
CA VAL A 3 -22.53 3.01 0.09
C VAL A 3 -21.62 3.58 1.15
N TYR A 4 -21.42 2.83 2.23
CA TYR A 4 -20.47 3.24 3.26
C TYR A 4 -19.05 2.97 2.81
N PRO A 5 -18.12 3.93 2.98
CA PRO A 5 -16.74 3.73 2.62
C PRO A 5 -16.13 2.59 3.43
N GLN A 6 -15.53 1.64 2.72
CA GLN A 6 -14.81 0.51 3.29
C GLN A 6 -13.33 0.84 3.39
N GLN A 7 -12.69 0.42 4.48
CA GLN A 7 -11.25 0.62 4.68
C GLN A 7 -10.50 -0.70 4.61
N TYR A 8 -9.48 -0.73 3.76
CA TYR A 8 -8.57 -1.85 3.57
C TYR A 8 -7.15 -1.44 3.96
N LYS A 9 -6.43 -2.31 4.67
CA LYS A 9 -5.01 -2.11 4.97
C LYS A 9 -4.18 -3.04 4.10
N LEU A 10 -3.36 -2.47 3.23
CA LEU A 10 -2.38 -3.23 2.46
C LEU A 10 -1.01 -3.09 3.11
N ASN A 11 -0.36 -4.23 3.33
CA ASN A 11 0.97 -4.29 3.91
C ASN A 11 1.98 -4.70 2.84
N CYS A 12 2.95 -3.85 2.57
CA CYS A 12 4.18 -4.27 1.90
C CYS A 12 5.27 -4.51 2.94
N VAL A 13 5.75 -5.75 3.01
CA VAL A 13 6.84 -6.13 3.91
C VAL A 13 8.10 -6.31 3.07
N LYS A 14 9.12 -5.50 3.37
CA LYS A 14 10.46 -5.63 2.82
C LYS A 14 11.34 -6.36 3.84
N ILE A 15 12.24 -7.22 3.35
CA ILE A 15 13.14 -8.05 4.15
C ILE A 15 14.56 -7.93 3.58
N GLY A 16 15.58 -7.90 4.45
CA GLY A 16 16.99 -7.80 4.06
C GLY A 16 17.42 -6.36 3.70
N PHE A 17 18.67 -6.14 3.29
CA PHE A 17 19.26 -4.87 2.81
C PHE A 17 18.96 -3.57 3.58
N PRO A 18 19.95 -2.93 4.23
CA PRO A 18 19.74 -1.65 4.92
C PRO A 18 19.47 -0.47 3.98
N HIS A 19 19.87 -0.55 2.71
CA HIS A 19 19.68 0.52 1.72
C HIS A 19 18.72 0.07 0.62
N TYR A 20 17.62 0.79 0.42
CA TYR A 20 16.57 0.41 -0.51
C TYR A 20 15.65 1.58 -0.85
N GLY A 21 15.16 1.62 -2.08
CA GLY A 21 13.94 2.34 -2.44
C GLY A 21 12.73 1.44 -2.27
N ILE A 22 11.63 1.98 -1.74
CA ILE A 22 10.33 1.29 -1.75
C ILE A 22 9.27 2.22 -2.32
N SER A 23 8.45 1.68 -3.22
CA SER A 23 7.30 2.38 -3.76
C SER A 23 6.06 1.50 -3.74
N MET A 24 4.92 2.16 -3.60
CA MET A 24 3.61 1.52 -3.61
C MET A 24 2.73 2.29 -4.58
N SER A 25 1.93 1.60 -5.38
CA SER A 25 1.02 2.20 -6.36
C SER A 25 -0.30 1.44 -6.43
N ILE A 26 -1.35 2.13 -6.87
CA ILE A 26 -2.63 1.53 -7.22
C ILE A 26 -2.95 1.83 -8.68
N GLY A 27 -3.19 0.78 -9.47
CA GLY A 27 -3.20 0.88 -10.92
C GLY A 27 -1.90 1.52 -11.42
N ASN A 28 -2.02 2.63 -12.13
CA ASN A 28 -0.90 3.42 -12.64
C ASN A 28 -0.57 4.64 -11.75
N THR A 29 -1.25 4.80 -10.63
CA THR A 29 -1.10 5.97 -9.74
C THR A 29 -0.11 5.66 -8.62
N PRO A 30 1.04 6.35 -8.56
CA PRO A 30 1.99 6.18 -7.47
C PRO A 30 1.39 6.71 -6.17
N MET A 31 1.45 5.89 -5.11
CA MET A 31 0.93 6.24 -3.78
C MET A 31 2.00 6.81 -2.88
N VAL A 32 3.11 6.10 -2.84
CA VAL A 32 4.18 6.32 -1.89
C VAL A 32 5.49 5.98 -2.56
N HIS A 33 6.52 6.77 -2.29
CA HIS A 33 7.88 6.48 -2.67
C HIS A 33 8.83 6.96 -1.57
N TYR A 34 9.61 6.03 -1.03
CA TYR A 34 10.64 6.32 -0.04
C TYR A 34 11.98 5.81 -0.53
N SER A 35 13.02 6.63 -0.32
CA SER A 35 14.41 6.20 -0.42
C SER A 35 14.94 6.03 0.99
N CYS A 36 15.28 4.80 1.35
CA CYS A 36 15.64 4.39 2.70
C CYS A 36 17.12 4.06 2.80
N SER A 37 17.76 4.60 3.82
CA SER A 37 19.07 4.18 4.30
C SER A 37 18.98 3.91 5.80
N ASP A 38 19.02 2.64 6.20
CA ASP A 38 19.05 2.22 7.60
C ASP A 38 20.45 2.45 8.23
N ALA A 39 21.32 3.25 7.60
CA ALA A 39 22.56 3.72 8.21
C ALA A 39 22.21 4.76 9.28
N THR A 40 22.64 4.47 10.50
CA THR A 40 22.33 5.09 11.80
C THR A 40 22.43 6.62 11.93
N SER A 41 22.62 7.41 10.86
CA SER A 41 22.74 8.87 11.00
C SER A 41 22.33 9.77 9.83
N CYS A 42 21.67 9.32 8.76
CA CYS A 42 21.36 10.23 7.63
C CYS A 42 19.90 10.18 7.17
N TYR A 43 19.21 11.27 7.50
CA TYR A 43 17.98 11.82 6.91
C TYR A 43 16.75 10.91 6.77
N LEU A 44 15.85 11.12 7.73
CA LEU A 44 14.48 10.60 7.90
C LEU A 44 14.41 9.11 8.25
N PRO A 45 13.95 8.74 9.48
CA PRO A 45 13.62 7.35 9.75
C PRO A 45 12.59 6.92 8.72
N CYS A 46 12.91 5.86 7.96
CA CYS A 46 11.96 5.42 6.97
C CYS A 46 10.63 5.09 7.65
N PRO A 47 9.49 5.63 7.16
CA PRO A 47 8.25 5.71 7.92
C PRO A 47 7.55 4.35 8.12
N GLY A 48 8.21 3.26 7.75
CA GLY A 48 7.74 1.91 7.97
C GLY A 48 7.89 1.47 9.43
N THR A 49 7.09 0.48 9.82
CA THR A 49 7.23 -0.20 11.11
C THR A 49 8.32 -1.26 11.02
N VAL A 50 9.38 -1.14 11.80
CA VAL A 50 10.41 -2.17 11.92
C VAL A 50 9.80 -3.40 12.59
N LEU A 51 9.83 -4.54 11.90
CA LEU A 51 9.35 -5.83 12.43
C LEU A 51 10.51 -6.67 13.00
N ALA A 52 11.69 -6.59 12.39
CA ALA A 52 12.89 -7.25 12.87
C ALA A 52 14.13 -6.47 12.42
N SER A 53 14.79 -5.77 13.35
CA SER A 53 15.93 -4.89 13.05
C SER A 53 17.14 -5.65 12.51
N ARG A 54 17.51 -6.78 13.15
CA ARG A 54 18.66 -7.61 12.74
C ARG A 54 18.51 -8.20 11.33
N MET A 55 17.29 -8.32 10.83
CA MET A 55 16.97 -8.86 9.50
C MET A 55 16.54 -7.76 8.51
N TYR A 56 16.68 -6.48 8.89
CA TYR A 56 16.25 -5.32 8.09
C TYR A 56 14.82 -5.46 7.55
N THR A 57 13.93 -5.99 8.40
CA THR A 57 12.55 -6.26 8.04
C THR A 57 11.67 -5.08 8.44
N THR A 58 11.08 -4.45 7.45
CA THR A 58 10.26 -3.24 7.62
C THR A 58 8.94 -3.39 6.88
N ARG A 59 7.85 -3.08 7.56
CA ARG A 59 6.49 -3.10 7.02
C ARG A 59 6.01 -1.69 6.71
N TYR A 60 5.51 -1.51 5.51
CA TYR A 60 4.86 -0.30 5.05
C TYR A 60 3.38 -0.60 4.87
N THR A 61 2.53 0.16 5.54
CA THR A 61 1.09 -0.02 5.49
C THR A 61 0.47 1.18 4.79
N VAL A 62 -0.35 0.93 3.77
CA VAL A 62 -1.24 1.95 3.19
C VAL A 62 -2.67 1.61 3.55
N THR A 63 -3.39 2.62 4.03
CA THR A 63 -4.83 2.52 4.28
C THR A 63 -5.54 3.03 3.02
N ILE A 64 -6.39 2.18 2.48
CA ILE A 64 -7.16 2.44 1.28
C ILE A 64 -8.62 2.55 1.69
N THR A 65 -9.24 3.67 1.35
CA THR A 65 -10.68 3.85 1.51
C THR A 65 -11.34 3.71 0.15
N TRP A 66 -12.38 2.89 0.07
CA TRP A 66 -13.20 2.71 -1.12
C TRP A 66 -14.66 3.02 -0.81
N ASP A 67 -15.22 4.03 -1.48
CA ASP A 67 -16.59 4.52 -1.25
C ASP A 67 -17.62 3.98 -2.27
N GLY A 68 -17.24 3.03 -3.11
CA GLY A 68 -18.05 2.56 -4.24
C GLY A 68 -17.56 3.05 -5.60
N MET A 69 -16.92 4.22 -5.66
CA MET A 69 -16.50 4.88 -6.91
C MET A 69 -15.06 5.39 -6.89
N THR A 70 -14.58 5.75 -5.71
CA THR A 70 -13.30 6.41 -5.50
C THR A 70 -12.44 5.56 -4.58
N VAL A 71 -11.18 5.40 -4.96
CA VAL A 71 -10.15 4.86 -4.07
C VAL A 71 -9.27 6.01 -3.59
N SER A 72 -9.11 6.12 -2.27
CA SER A 72 -8.24 7.12 -1.66
C SER A 72 -7.24 6.52 -0.68
N SER A 73 -6.07 7.16 -0.56
CA SER A 73 -5.02 6.84 0.39
C SER A 73 -4.12 8.06 0.59
N GLY A 74 -4.17 8.67 1.77
CA GLY A 74 -3.43 9.91 2.04
C GLY A 74 -3.91 11.05 1.13
N ALA A 75 -2.99 11.69 0.41
CA ALA A 75 -3.29 12.80 -0.51
C ALA A 75 -3.90 12.35 -1.86
N ILE A 76 -4.04 11.06 -2.10
CA ILE A 76 -4.52 10.52 -3.37
C ILE A 76 -5.99 10.17 -3.24
N SER A 77 -6.75 10.60 -4.23
CA SER A 77 -8.15 10.26 -4.45
C SER A 77 -8.34 10.07 -5.94
N GLN A 78 -8.70 8.87 -6.37
CA GLN A 78 -8.86 8.53 -7.78
C GLN A 78 -10.20 7.84 -8.00
N SER A 79 -10.93 8.28 -9.01
CA SER A 79 -12.10 7.55 -9.50
C SER A 79 -11.62 6.28 -10.20
N THR A 80 -12.14 5.14 -9.78
CA THR A 80 -11.72 3.85 -10.31
C THR A 80 -12.95 2.99 -10.62
N THR A 81 -12.97 2.37 -11.79
CA THR A 81 -13.96 1.36 -12.15
C THR A 81 -13.31 -0.02 -12.21
N GLY A 82 -13.97 -1.02 -11.61
CA GLY A 82 -13.51 -2.42 -11.62
C GLY A 82 -12.36 -2.74 -10.66
N ASP A 83 -11.74 -3.90 -10.89
CA ASP A 83 -10.67 -4.43 -10.04
C ASP A 83 -9.43 -3.53 -10.04
N GLN A 84 -8.86 -3.31 -8.87
CA GLN A 84 -7.69 -2.45 -8.70
C GLN A 84 -6.44 -3.27 -8.42
N LYS A 85 -5.34 -2.92 -9.09
CA LYS A 85 -4.05 -3.59 -8.90
C LYS A 85 -3.16 -2.76 -8.00
N TYR A 86 -2.95 -3.21 -6.78
CA TYR A 86 -1.92 -2.67 -5.92
C TYR A 86 -0.57 -3.29 -6.28
N GLN A 87 0.47 -2.48 -6.34
CA GLN A 87 1.85 -2.93 -6.52
C GLN A 87 2.71 -2.37 -5.41
N CYS A 88 3.55 -3.24 -4.85
CA CYS A 88 4.71 -2.82 -4.09
C CYS A 88 5.98 -3.14 -4.88
N ALA A 89 6.88 -2.18 -5.01
CA ALA A 89 8.17 -2.35 -5.64
C ALA A 89 9.29 -2.01 -4.66
N VAL A 90 10.33 -2.84 -4.62
CA VAL A 90 11.55 -2.61 -3.84
C VAL A 90 12.72 -2.57 -4.82
N VAL A 91 13.51 -1.50 -4.71
CA VAL A 91 14.72 -1.27 -5.48
C VAL A 91 15.89 -1.30 -4.50
N VAL A 92 16.93 -2.06 -4.83
CA VAL A 92 18.19 -2.06 -4.10
C VAL A 92 19.28 -1.86 -5.14
N THR A 93 20.28 -1.04 -4.85
CA THR A 93 21.42 -0.81 -5.76
C THR A 93 22.06 -2.14 -6.11
N ASP A 94 22.39 -2.32 -7.40
CA ASP A 94 22.98 -3.55 -7.94
C ASP A 94 22.14 -4.83 -7.77
N GLN A 95 20.82 -4.68 -7.56
CA GLN A 95 19.89 -5.80 -7.48
C GLN A 95 18.70 -5.61 -8.44
N PRO A 96 18.10 -6.69 -8.94
CA PRO A 96 16.86 -6.61 -9.68
C PRO A 96 15.73 -5.99 -8.84
N THR A 97 14.95 -5.09 -9.45
CA THR A 97 13.74 -4.55 -8.82
C THR A 97 12.75 -5.68 -8.53
N ARG A 98 12.33 -5.82 -7.28
CA ARG A 98 11.33 -6.81 -6.87
C ARG A 98 9.95 -6.15 -6.85
N ARG A 99 9.01 -6.68 -7.63
CA ARG A 99 7.61 -6.20 -7.68
C ARG A 99 6.67 -7.28 -7.15
N ARG A 100 5.75 -6.92 -6.26
CA ARG A 100 4.65 -7.75 -5.76
C ARG A 100 3.34 -7.06 -6.05
N ASN A 101 2.44 -7.78 -6.71
CA ASN A 101 1.14 -7.27 -7.09
C ASN A 101 0.05 -7.97 -6.28
N VAL A 102 -0.95 -7.21 -5.85
CA VAL A 102 -2.19 -7.72 -5.25
C VAL A 102 -3.34 -7.11 -6.02
N THR A 103 -4.27 -7.93 -6.48
CA THR A 103 -5.50 -7.44 -7.10
C THR A 103 -6.58 -7.37 -6.04
N ILE A 104 -7.08 -6.17 -5.80
CA ILE A 104 -8.30 -5.95 -5.02
C ILE A 104 -9.46 -6.12 -5.98
N LYS A 105 -10.25 -7.17 -5.77
CA LYS A 105 -11.51 -7.34 -6.49
C LYS A 105 -12.53 -6.39 -5.93
N VAL A 106 -13.05 -5.51 -6.78
CA VAL A 106 -14.09 -4.56 -6.39
C VAL A 106 -15.43 -5.16 -6.81
N PRO A 107 -16.34 -5.46 -5.86
CA PRO A 107 -17.65 -6.00 -6.21
C PRO A 107 -18.38 -5.07 -7.20
N ALA A 108 -18.98 -5.64 -8.24
CA ALA A 108 -19.78 -4.89 -9.22
C ALA A 108 -20.99 -4.18 -8.58
N THR A 109 -21.37 -4.61 -7.38
CA THR A 109 -22.37 -3.99 -6.52
C THR A 109 -21.72 -3.81 -5.15
N ALA A 110 -21.57 -2.56 -4.71
CA ALA A 110 -21.16 -2.30 -3.33
C ALA A 110 -22.08 -3.05 -2.36
N PRO A 111 -21.57 -3.71 -1.31
CA PRO A 111 -22.41 -4.46 -0.40
C PRO A 111 -23.45 -3.50 0.18
N SER A 112 -24.70 -3.76 -0.18
CA SER A 112 -25.84 -3.02 0.30
C SER A 112 -25.91 -3.23 1.81
N SER A 113 -25.75 -2.15 2.56
CA SER A 113 -26.10 -1.93 3.98
C SER A 113 -26.37 -3.17 4.84
N LEU A 114 -25.73 -3.24 6.02
CA LEU A 114 -26.15 -4.05 7.17
C LEU A 114 -27.68 -4.24 7.19
N ARG A 115 -28.16 -5.44 6.83
CA ARG A 115 -29.50 -5.87 7.20
C ARG A 115 -29.40 -6.30 8.66
N SER A 116 -29.95 -5.49 9.55
CA SER A 116 -30.31 -5.97 10.88
C SER A 116 -31.59 -6.78 10.70
N ASP A 117 -31.44 -8.08 10.48
CA ASP A 117 -32.58 -8.99 10.56
C ASP A 117 -32.86 -9.22 12.06
N TYR A 118 -34.00 -8.70 12.51
CA TYR A 118 -34.55 -8.88 13.87
C TYR A 118 -35.22 -10.25 14.02
#